data_AF-A0A743XF83-F1
#
_entry.id   AF-A0A743XF83-F1
#
_cell.length_a   1.000
_cell.length_b   1.000
_cell.length_c   1.000
_cell.angle_alpha   90.00
_cell.angle_beta   90.00
_cell.angle_gamma   90.00
#
_symmetry.space_group_name_H-M   'P 1'
#
loop_
_entity.id
_entity.type
_entity.pdbx_description
1 polymer ?
#
loop_
_entity_poly.entity_id
_entity_poly.type
_entity_poly.pdbx_seq_one_letter_code
_entity_poly.pdbx_strand_id
1 'polypeptide(L)'
;MSKTHLTEQKFSDFALHPQVVEALEKKGFYNCTPIQALALPLTLAGRDVAGQAQTGTGKTMAFLTSTFHYLLSHPAIDDRKVNQPRALIMAPTRELAVQIHADAEPLAQATGLKLGLAYGGDGYDKQLKVLESGVDILIGTTGRLIDYAKQNHINLGAIQVVVLDEADRMYDLGFIK
;
A
#
# COMPACT_ATOMS: atom_id res chain seq x y z
N MET A 1 5.32 24.09 -7.06
CA MET A 1 4.49 23.15 -6.30
C MET A 1 3.10 23.16 -6.92
N SER A 2 2.73 22.13 -7.67
CA SER A 2 1.39 22.02 -8.26
C SER A 2 0.38 22.01 -7.12
N LYS A 3 -0.56 22.97 -7.10
CA LYS A 3 -1.70 22.91 -6.20
C LYS A 3 -2.52 21.71 -6.65
N THR A 4 -2.40 20.58 -5.95
CA THR A 4 -3.31 19.46 -6.16
C THR A 4 -4.69 19.98 -5.80
N HIS A 5 -5.51 20.29 -6.81
CA HIS A 5 -6.84 20.82 -6.61
C HIS A 5 -7.67 19.76 -5.90
N LEU A 6 -8.10 20.05 -4.66
CA LEU A 6 -9.03 19.20 -3.93
C LEU A 6 -10.41 19.32 -4.57
N THR A 7 -11.15 18.22 -4.56
CA THR A 7 -12.58 18.18 -4.92
C THR A 7 -13.42 18.54 -3.69
N GLU A 8 -14.72 18.77 -3.87
CA GLU A 8 -15.66 18.90 -2.73
C GLU A 8 -16.03 17.55 -2.11
N GLN A 9 -15.64 16.44 -2.74
CA GLN A 9 -15.94 15.09 -2.26
C GLN A 9 -15.00 14.71 -1.12
N LYS A 10 -15.56 14.30 0.01
CA LYS A 10 -14.80 13.89 1.19
C LYS A 10 -14.51 12.40 1.19
N PHE A 11 -13.45 12.01 1.90
CA PHE A 11 -13.22 10.60 2.21
C PHE A 11 -14.36 10.00 3.03
N SER A 12 -14.94 10.77 3.96
CA SER A 12 -16.07 10.35 4.79
C SER A 12 -17.40 10.20 4.03
N ASP A 13 -17.48 10.65 2.77
CA ASP A 13 -18.66 10.43 1.92
C ASP A 13 -18.71 9.00 1.35
N PHE A 14 -17.59 8.27 1.41
CA PHE A 14 -17.52 6.87 0.98
C PHE A 14 -17.80 5.90 2.13
N ALA A 15 -18.20 4.67 1.79
CA ALA A 15 -18.38 3.57 2.75
C ALA A 15 -17.04 2.97 3.22
N LEU A 16 -16.13 3.83 3.68
CA LEU A 16 -14.83 3.44 4.23
C LEU A 16 -14.97 2.85 5.64
N HIS A 17 -13.98 2.07 6.04
CA HIS A 17 -13.95 1.55 7.41
C HIS A 17 -13.72 2.72 8.38
N PRO A 18 -14.44 2.81 9.52
CA PRO A 18 -14.37 3.98 10.40
C PRO A 18 -12.95 4.35 10.85
N GLN A 19 -12.12 3.35 11.19
CA GLN A 19 -10.72 3.57 11.58
C GLN A 19 -9.86 4.20 10.46
N VAL A 20 -10.19 3.92 9.19
CA VAL A 20 -9.49 4.52 8.04
C VAL A 20 -9.87 5.99 7.90
N VAL A 21 -11.15 6.32 8.03
CA VAL A 21 -11.64 7.71 8.02
C VAL A 21 -10.99 8.51 9.14
N GLU A 22 -11.00 7.98 10.37
CA GLU A 22 -10.39 8.64 11.53
C GLU A 22 -8.89 8.90 11.31
N ALA A 23 -8.16 7.94 10.75
CA ALA A 23 -6.75 8.08 10.46
C ALA A 23 -6.45 9.16 9.39
N LEU A 24 -7.29 9.23 8.35
CA LEU A 24 -7.19 10.24 7.30
C LEU A 24 -7.47 11.64 7.86
N GLU A 25 -8.55 11.80 8.64
CA GLU A 25 -8.93 13.08 9.24
C GLU A 25 -7.88 13.58 10.25
N LYS A 26 -7.29 12.69 11.06
CA LYS A 26 -6.17 13.04 11.96
C LYS A 26 -4.94 13.58 11.23
N LYS A 27 -4.76 13.20 9.96
CA LYS A 27 -3.70 13.71 9.08
C LYS A 27 -4.12 14.91 8.25
N GLY A 28 -5.36 15.38 8.39
CA GLY A 28 -5.90 16.51 7.65
C GLY A 28 -6.38 16.15 6.24
N PHE A 29 -6.53 14.87 5.92
CA PHE A 29 -7.08 14.41 4.65
C PHE A 29 -8.61 14.32 4.74
N TYR A 30 -9.28 15.45 4.50
CA TYR A 30 -10.74 15.51 4.48
C TYR A 30 -11.30 15.32 3.08
N ASN A 31 -10.83 16.15 2.15
CA ASN A 31 -11.30 16.18 0.76
C ASN A 31 -10.38 15.36 -0.14
N CYS A 32 -10.98 14.69 -1.12
CA CYS A 32 -10.27 13.89 -2.10
C CYS A 32 -9.65 14.75 -3.21
N THR A 33 -8.52 14.30 -3.73
CA THR A 33 -8.03 14.72 -5.04
C THR A 33 -8.86 14.05 -6.15
N PRO A 34 -8.81 14.54 -7.41
CA PRO A 34 -9.60 13.96 -8.49
C PRO A 34 -9.34 12.47 -8.71
N ILE A 35 -8.08 12.02 -8.64
CA ILE A 35 -7.76 10.60 -8.80
C ILE A 35 -8.32 9.75 -7.65
N GLN A 36 -8.36 10.28 -6.42
CA GLN A 36 -8.95 9.60 -5.27
C GLN A 36 -10.47 9.50 -5.42
N ALA A 37 -11.13 10.60 -5.77
CA ALA A 37 -12.57 10.66 -6.00
C ALA A 37 -13.04 9.68 -7.10
N LEU A 38 -12.23 9.52 -8.16
CA LEU A 38 -12.51 8.58 -9.25
C LEU A 38 -12.20 7.12 -8.90
N ALA A 39 -11.09 6.86 -8.19
CA ALA A 39 -10.63 5.51 -7.93
C ALA A 39 -11.39 4.83 -6.78
N LEU A 40 -11.69 5.56 -5.69
CA LEU A 40 -12.27 4.97 -4.48
C LEU A 40 -13.61 4.25 -4.70
N PRO A 41 -14.58 4.80 -5.46
CA PRO A 41 -15.81 4.05 -5.75
C PRO A 41 -15.57 2.67 -6.38
N LEU A 42 -14.53 2.54 -7.20
CA LEU A 42 -14.20 1.30 -7.90
C LEU A 42 -13.48 0.32 -6.97
N THR A 43 -12.43 0.78 -6.29
CA THR A 43 -11.60 -0.08 -5.44
C THR A 43 -12.34 -0.54 -4.18
N LEU A 44 -13.20 0.31 -3.60
CA LEU A 44 -14.03 -0.06 -2.45
C LEU A 44 -15.13 -1.07 -2.82
N ALA A 45 -15.53 -1.12 -4.08
CA ALA A 45 -16.39 -2.17 -4.62
C ALA A 45 -15.63 -3.46 -4.98
N GLY A 46 -14.33 -3.56 -4.64
CA GLY A 46 -13.49 -4.72 -4.92
C GLY A 46 -13.08 -4.86 -6.38
N ARG A 47 -13.14 -3.79 -7.18
CA ARG A 47 -12.74 -3.82 -8.59
C ARG A 47 -11.28 -3.46 -8.77
N ASP A 48 -10.64 -4.12 -9.73
CA ASP A 48 -9.31 -3.76 -10.21
C ASP A 48 -9.32 -2.40 -10.92
N VAL A 49 -8.23 -1.64 -10.71
CA VAL A 49 -8.05 -0.30 -11.28
C VAL A 49 -6.65 -0.15 -11.85
N ALA A 50 -6.57 0.33 -13.09
CA ALA A 50 -5.36 0.91 -13.66
C ALA A 50 -5.51 2.44 -13.66
N GLY A 51 -4.69 3.12 -12.87
CA GLY A 51 -4.72 4.57 -12.73
C GLY A 51 -3.54 5.24 -13.40
N GLN A 52 -3.77 6.03 -14.45
CA GLN A 52 -2.75 6.87 -15.05
C GLN A 52 -2.87 8.30 -14.53
N ALA A 53 -1.95 8.70 -13.65
CA ALA A 53 -1.87 10.07 -13.17
C ALA A 53 -0.42 10.47 -12.86
N GLN A 54 -0.14 11.77 -12.95
CA GLN A 54 1.16 12.35 -12.62
C GLN A 54 1.49 12.17 -11.13
N THR A 55 2.78 12.16 -10.79
CA THR A 55 3.24 12.15 -9.39
C THR A 55 2.72 13.39 -8.65
N GLY A 56 2.44 13.26 -7.36
CA GLY A 56 1.89 14.35 -6.53
C GLY A 56 0.37 14.58 -6.66
N THR A 57 -0.35 13.74 -7.43
CA THR A 57 -1.81 13.82 -7.58
C THR A 57 -2.61 13.11 -6.47
N GLY A 58 -1.93 12.43 -5.54
CA GLY A 58 -2.57 11.72 -4.42
C GLY A 58 -2.85 10.23 -4.66
N LYS A 59 -2.23 9.62 -5.68
CA LYS A 59 -2.32 8.17 -5.97
C LYS A 59 -2.03 7.30 -4.76
N THR A 60 -0.96 7.61 -4.03
CA THR A 60 -0.52 6.87 -2.83
C THR A 60 -1.64 6.74 -1.82
N MET A 61 -2.29 7.85 -1.49
CA MET A 61 -3.40 7.82 -0.54
C MET A 61 -4.65 7.14 -1.08
N ALA A 62 -4.87 7.12 -2.40
CA ALA A 62 -5.98 6.37 -2.99
C ALA A 62 -5.82 4.86 -2.77
N PHE A 63 -4.67 4.29 -3.12
CA PHE A 63 -4.46 2.85 -2.96
C PHE A 63 -4.22 2.43 -1.51
N LEU A 64 -3.59 3.27 -0.68
CA LEU A 64 -3.43 2.97 0.76
C LEU A 64 -4.79 2.95 1.44
N THR A 65 -5.63 3.96 1.22
CA THR A 65 -7.01 4.00 1.76
C THR A 65 -7.79 2.75 1.37
N SER A 66 -7.71 2.36 0.09
CA SER A 66 -8.38 1.16 -0.43
C SER A 66 -7.84 -0.12 0.19
N THR A 67 -6.51 -0.24 0.32
CA THR A 67 -5.84 -1.42 0.90
C THR A 67 -6.23 -1.60 2.35
N PHE A 68 -6.12 -0.55 3.17
CA PHE A 68 -6.47 -0.61 4.59
C PHE A 68 -7.95 -0.90 4.80
N HIS A 69 -8.84 -0.26 4.03
CA HIS A 69 -10.26 -0.58 4.07
C HIS A 69 -10.51 -2.05 3.74
N TYR A 70 -9.93 -2.56 2.65
CA TYR A 70 -10.14 -3.93 2.22
C TYR A 70 -9.69 -4.93 3.30
N LEU A 71 -8.50 -4.74 3.87
CA LEU A 71 -7.95 -5.66 4.87
C LEU A 71 -8.72 -5.64 6.20
N LEU A 72 -9.36 -4.53 6.55
CA LEU A 72 -10.22 -4.43 7.73
C LEU A 72 -11.59 -5.06 7.48
N SER A 73 -12.12 -4.93 6.27
CA SER A 73 -13.42 -5.50 5.87
C SER A 73 -13.36 -7.00 5.57
N HIS A 74 -12.17 -7.54 5.27
CA HIS A 74 -11.97 -8.95 4.93
C HIS A 74 -10.90 -9.55 5.84
N PRO A 75 -11.25 -10.23 6.95
CA PRO A 75 -10.28 -10.80 7.87
C PRO A 75 -9.24 -11.73 7.22
N ALA A 76 -8.13 -11.95 7.94
CA ALA A 76 -7.16 -12.97 7.55
C ALA A 76 -7.79 -14.37 7.57
N ILE A 77 -7.31 -15.27 6.72
CA ILE A 77 -7.67 -16.70 6.79
C ILE A 77 -7.12 -17.34 8.07
N ASP A 78 -7.82 -18.34 8.61
CA ASP A 78 -7.52 -18.95 9.92
C ASP A 78 -6.14 -19.62 9.97
N ASP A 79 -5.67 -20.20 8.86
CA ASP A 79 -4.41 -20.94 8.76
C ASP A 79 -3.23 -20.08 8.25
N ARG A 80 -3.41 -18.75 8.22
CA ARG A 80 -2.37 -17.81 7.79
C ARG A 80 -1.11 -17.94 8.64
N LYS A 81 0.03 -18.09 7.98
CA LYS A 81 1.35 -18.15 8.59
C LYS A 81 1.97 -16.76 8.77
N VAL A 82 2.91 -16.66 9.71
CA VAL A 82 3.61 -15.41 10.06
C VAL A 82 4.28 -14.75 8.84
N ASN A 83 4.86 -15.55 7.95
CA ASN A 83 5.53 -15.06 6.74
C ASN A 83 4.58 -14.79 5.55
N GLN A 84 3.26 -14.78 5.77
CA GLN A 84 2.26 -14.54 4.73
C GLN A 84 1.65 -13.14 4.86
N PRO A 85 2.22 -12.11 4.20
CA PRO A 85 1.56 -10.81 4.10
C PRO A 85 0.21 -10.94 3.39
N ARG A 86 -0.70 -10.00 3.67
CA ARG A 86 -2.03 -9.91 3.06
C ARG A 86 -2.10 -8.84 1.97
N ALA A 87 -1.22 -7.85 2.01
CA ALA A 87 -1.05 -6.90 0.92
C ALA A 87 0.42 -6.78 0.51
N LEU A 88 0.64 -6.61 -0.79
CA LEU A 88 1.95 -6.36 -1.38
C LEU A 88 1.91 -5.06 -2.19
N ILE A 89 2.73 -4.09 -1.81
CA ILE A 89 2.84 -2.81 -2.51
C ILE A 89 4.26 -2.69 -3.08
N MET A 90 4.35 -2.69 -4.41
CA MET A 90 5.62 -2.62 -5.12
C MET A 90 5.90 -1.21 -5.60
N ALA A 91 7.15 -0.77 -5.44
CA ALA A 91 7.68 0.48 -5.98
C ALA A 91 9.00 0.23 -6.75
N PRO A 92 9.35 1.05 -7.76
CA PRO A 92 10.55 0.83 -8.56
C PRO A 92 11.84 1.22 -7.82
N THR A 93 11.77 2.12 -6.85
CA THR A 93 12.96 2.61 -6.12
C THR A 93 12.79 2.57 -4.61
N ARG A 94 13.92 2.59 -3.91
CA ARG A 94 13.96 2.63 -2.44
C ARG A 94 13.26 3.86 -1.90
N GLU A 95 13.50 5.01 -2.51
CA GLU A 95 12.97 6.30 -2.08
C GLU A 95 11.44 6.28 -2.12
N LEU A 96 10.85 5.76 -3.20
CA LEU A 96 9.40 5.65 -3.30
C LEU A 96 8.83 4.63 -2.31
N ALA A 97 9.48 3.48 -2.13
CA ALA A 97 9.05 2.49 -1.13
C ALA A 97 9.05 3.07 0.30
N VAL A 98 10.08 3.85 0.65
CA VAL A 98 10.18 4.55 1.94
C VAL A 98 9.08 5.60 2.10
N GLN A 99 8.80 6.37 1.04
CA GLN A 99 7.72 7.36 1.06
C GLN A 99 6.35 6.71 1.26
N ILE A 100 6.04 5.65 0.50
CA ILE A 100 4.78 4.91 0.64
C ILE A 100 4.65 4.32 2.05
N HIS A 101 5.73 3.78 2.61
CA HIS A 101 5.73 3.28 3.98
C HIS A 101 5.42 4.38 5.00
N ALA A 102 6.08 5.53 4.89
CA ALA A 102 5.83 6.67 5.76
C ALA A 102 4.38 7.18 5.67
N ASP A 103 3.79 7.17 4.46
CA ASP A 103 2.39 7.53 4.25
C ASP A 103 1.41 6.47 4.83
N ALA A 104 1.85 5.21 4.93
CA ALA A 104 1.05 4.11 5.47
C ALA A 104 1.09 4.02 7.01
N GLU A 105 2.18 4.46 7.66
CA GLU A 105 2.35 4.41 9.13
C GLU A 105 1.17 4.97 9.94
N PRO A 106 0.56 6.12 9.59
CA PRO A 106 -0.57 6.67 10.34
C PRO A 106 -1.82 5.77 10.28
N LEU A 107 -2.06 5.18 9.10
CA LEU A 107 -3.15 4.22 8.91
C LEU A 107 -2.87 2.95 9.72
N ALA A 108 -1.64 2.44 9.70
CA ALA A 108 -1.21 1.29 10.50
C ALA A 108 -1.39 1.53 12.00
N GLN A 109 -0.99 2.68 12.51
CA GLN A 109 -1.14 3.04 13.92
C GLN A 109 -2.61 3.08 14.36
N ALA A 110 -3.51 3.58 13.52
CA ALA A 110 -4.93 3.66 13.82
C ALA A 110 -5.67 2.32 13.72
N THR A 111 -5.18 1.41 12.88
CA THR A 111 -5.87 0.16 12.53
C THR A 111 -5.29 -1.07 13.21
N GLY A 112 -4.04 -0.99 13.69
CA GLY A 112 -3.31 -2.13 14.25
C GLY A 112 -2.69 -3.07 13.21
N LEU A 113 -2.85 -2.78 11.91
CA LEU A 113 -2.20 -3.55 10.85
C LEU A 113 -0.69 -3.31 10.85
N LYS A 114 0.09 -4.38 10.70
CA LYS A 114 1.55 -4.34 10.75
C LYS A 114 2.16 -4.11 9.37
N LEU A 115 3.14 -3.20 9.30
CA LEU A 115 3.87 -2.87 8.08
C LEU A 115 5.24 -3.54 8.04
N GLY A 116 5.66 -3.95 6.85
CA GLY A 116 7.03 -4.30 6.51
C GLY A 116 7.54 -3.43 5.37
N LEU A 117 8.85 -3.15 5.38
CA LEU A 117 9.53 -2.39 4.34
C LEU A 117 10.74 -3.18 3.81
N ALA A 118 10.78 -3.40 2.50
CA ALA A 118 11.78 -4.23 1.84
C ALA A 118 12.46 -3.50 0.68
N TYR A 119 13.76 -3.22 0.79
CA TYR A 119 14.54 -2.63 -0.30
C TYR A 119 16.01 -3.02 -0.27
N GLY A 120 16.69 -2.90 -1.42
CA GLY A 120 18.11 -3.16 -1.59
C GLY A 120 19.04 -2.12 -0.94
N GLY A 121 20.31 -2.49 -0.75
CA GLY A 121 21.40 -1.58 -0.35
C GLY A 121 21.86 -1.71 1.10
N ASP A 122 20.95 -1.67 2.08
CA ASP A 122 21.32 -1.73 3.50
C ASP A 122 20.20 -2.29 4.38
N GLY A 123 20.55 -2.74 5.59
CA GLY A 123 19.60 -3.10 6.65
C GLY A 123 18.91 -4.44 6.46
N TYR A 124 19.51 -5.37 5.70
CA TYR A 124 18.92 -6.69 5.39
C TYR A 124 18.42 -7.40 6.66
N ASP A 125 19.27 -7.56 7.66
CA ASP A 125 18.93 -8.27 8.89
C ASP A 125 17.84 -7.57 9.71
N LYS A 126 17.81 -6.23 9.68
CA LYS A 126 16.77 -5.45 10.36
C LYS A 126 15.43 -5.62 9.65
N GLN A 127 15.42 -5.55 8.32
CA GLN A 127 14.22 -5.79 7.50
C GLN A 127 13.70 -7.22 7.73
N LEU A 128 14.60 -8.21 7.77
CA LEU A 128 14.22 -9.61 7.97
C LEU A 128 13.62 -9.85 9.36
N LYS A 129 14.19 -9.29 10.43
CA LYS A 129 13.63 -9.38 11.79
C LYS A 129 12.20 -8.83 11.88
N VAL A 130 11.88 -7.78 11.12
CA VAL A 130 10.51 -7.26 11.04
C VAL A 130 9.59 -8.28 10.37
N LEU A 131 10.01 -8.90 9.27
CA LEU A 131 9.23 -9.95 8.60
C LEU A 131 9.03 -11.19 9.48
N GLU A 132 10.04 -11.59 10.24
CA GLU A 132 9.96 -12.71 11.19
C GLU A 132 8.95 -12.45 12.32
N SER A 133 8.69 -11.17 12.66
CA SER A 133 7.64 -10.77 13.62
C SER A 133 6.22 -10.79 13.04
N GLY A 134 6.11 -11.02 11.74
CA GLY A 134 4.86 -11.04 10.96
C GLY A 134 4.38 -9.66 10.56
N VAL A 135 4.04 -9.50 9.28
CA VAL A 135 3.52 -8.25 8.70
C VAL A 135 2.22 -8.52 7.94
N ASP A 136 1.31 -7.54 7.94
CA ASP A 136 0.06 -7.58 7.19
C ASP A 136 0.23 -6.96 5.80
N ILE A 137 0.99 -5.87 5.71
CA ILE A 137 1.24 -5.13 4.48
C ILE A 137 2.75 -5.07 4.26
N LEU A 138 3.22 -5.58 3.13
CA LEU A 138 4.61 -5.51 2.74
C LEU A 138 4.80 -4.51 1.60
N ILE A 139 5.58 -3.47 1.87
CA ILE A 139 5.93 -2.42 0.91
C ILE A 139 7.38 -2.63 0.50
N GLY A 140 7.71 -2.60 -0.79
CA GLY A 140 9.10 -2.78 -1.17
C GLY A 140 9.45 -2.61 -2.63
N THR A 141 10.76 -2.66 -2.91
CA THR A 141 11.26 -2.65 -4.27
C THR A 141 11.14 -4.02 -4.93
N THR A 142 10.81 -4.03 -6.22
CA THR A 142 10.53 -5.25 -6.97
C THR A 142 11.64 -6.30 -6.82
N GLY A 143 12.90 -5.89 -6.97
CA GLY A 143 14.05 -6.80 -6.81
C GLY A 143 14.17 -7.44 -5.42
N ARG A 144 13.96 -6.67 -4.33
CA ARG A 144 14.08 -7.21 -2.96
C ARG A 144 12.89 -8.09 -2.58
N LEU A 145 11.69 -7.76 -3.05
CA LEU A 145 10.50 -8.59 -2.82
C LEU A 145 10.63 -9.96 -3.52
N ILE A 146 11.15 -9.98 -4.75
CA ILE A 146 11.46 -11.22 -5.47
C ILE A 146 12.50 -12.04 -4.71
N ASP A 147 13.55 -11.39 -4.20
CA ASP A 147 14.61 -12.04 -3.41
C ASP A 147 14.04 -12.71 -2.15
N TYR A 148 13.24 -11.99 -1.36
CA TYR A 148 12.58 -12.54 -0.17
C TYR A 148 11.63 -13.69 -0.49
N ALA A 149 10.90 -13.63 -1.61
CA ALA A 149 10.05 -14.73 -2.03
C ALA A 149 10.88 -15.97 -2.42
N LYS A 150 11.96 -15.80 -3.19
CA LYS A 150 12.85 -16.89 -3.60
C LYS A 150 13.56 -17.55 -2.42
N GLN A 151 13.91 -16.77 -1.40
CA GLN A 151 14.53 -17.26 -0.17
C GLN A 151 13.51 -17.81 0.84
N ASN A 152 12.21 -17.83 0.51
CA ASN A 152 11.11 -18.25 1.39
C ASN A 152 10.96 -17.42 2.67
N HIS A 153 11.53 -16.21 2.72
CA HIS A 153 11.30 -15.24 3.80
C HIS A 153 9.88 -14.72 3.81
N ILE A 154 9.23 -14.68 2.64
CA ILE A 154 7.80 -14.38 2.49
C ILE A 154 7.12 -15.46 1.64
N ASN A 155 5.84 -15.70 1.92
CA ASN A 155 4.98 -16.58 1.15
C ASN A 155 3.73 -15.79 0.71
N LEU A 156 3.45 -15.76 -0.58
CA LEU A 156 2.39 -14.91 -1.15
C LEU A 156 0.99 -15.57 -1.14
N GLY A 157 0.83 -16.74 -0.53
CA GLY A 157 -0.40 -17.53 -0.57
C GLY A 157 -1.60 -16.91 0.16
N ALA A 158 -1.40 -15.88 0.99
CA ALA A 158 -2.49 -15.16 1.69
C ALA A 158 -2.70 -13.73 1.16
N ILE A 159 -2.09 -13.36 0.03
CA ILE A 159 -2.25 -12.04 -0.57
C ILE A 159 -3.70 -11.84 -1.01
N GLN A 160 -4.26 -10.72 -0.56
CA GLN A 160 -5.59 -10.22 -0.88
C GLN A 160 -5.55 -8.96 -1.74
N VAL A 161 -4.49 -8.15 -1.61
CA VAL A 161 -4.33 -6.89 -2.35
C VAL A 161 -2.91 -6.79 -2.92
N VAL A 162 -2.82 -6.41 -4.19
CA VAL A 162 -1.54 -6.09 -4.86
C VAL A 162 -1.61 -4.68 -5.43
N VAL A 163 -0.56 -3.89 -5.21
CA VAL A 163 -0.39 -2.56 -5.78
C VAL A 163 0.94 -2.48 -6.52
N LEU A 164 0.92 -1.96 -7.74
CA LEU A 164 2.11 -1.62 -8.54
C LEU A 164 2.13 -0.10 -8.75
N ASP A 165 2.97 0.63 -8.02
CA ASP A 165 3.13 2.07 -8.22
C ASP A 165 4.32 2.35 -9.16
N GLU A 166 4.13 3.23 -10.16
CA GLU A 166 5.09 3.47 -11.25
C GLU A 166 5.49 2.18 -12.00
N ALA A 167 4.48 1.40 -12.43
CA ALA A 167 4.69 0.15 -13.16
C ALA A 167 5.40 0.31 -14.51
N ASP A 168 5.21 1.45 -15.19
CA ASP A 168 5.96 1.86 -16.37
C ASP A 168 7.47 1.95 -16.07
N ARG A 169 7.83 2.56 -14.96
CA ARG A 169 9.21 2.64 -14.52
C ARG A 169 9.79 1.28 -14.12
N MET A 170 8.97 0.39 -13.54
CA MET A 170 9.40 -0.99 -13.29
C MET A 170 9.71 -1.75 -14.58
N TYR A 171 8.92 -1.51 -15.64
CA TYR A 171 9.17 -2.05 -16.97
C TYR A 171 10.48 -1.51 -17.57
N ASP A 172 10.71 -0.19 -17.50
CA ASP A 172 11.94 0.44 -17.99
C ASP A 172 13.21 -0.07 -17.28
N LEU A 173 13.10 -0.43 -16.01
CA LEU A 173 14.18 -1.03 -15.22
C LEU A 173 14.38 -2.54 -15.49
N GLY A 174 13.57 -3.14 -16.35
CA GLY A 174 13.69 -4.54 -16.77
C GLY A 174 13.11 -5.56 -15.78
N PHE A 175 12.25 -5.13 -14.85
CA PHE A 175 11.57 -6.05 -13.93
C PHE A 175 10.34 -6.75 -14.54
N ILE A 176 9.85 -6.22 -15.66
CA ILE A 176 8.70 -6.74 -16.41
C ILE A 176 9.18 -6.99 -17.85
N LYS A 177 8.86 -8.16 -18.41
CA LYS A 177 9.21 -8.56 -19.79
C LYS A 177 7.97 -8.73 -20.63
#